data_AF-A0A2J6PFQ5-F1
#
_entry.id   AF-A0A2J6PFQ5-F1
#
_cell.length_a   1.000
_cell.length_b   1.000
_cell.length_c   1.000
_cell.angle_alpha   90.00
_cell.angle_beta   90.00
_cell.angle_gamma   90.00
#
_symmetry.space_group_name_H-M   'P 1'
#
loop_
_entity.id
_entity.type
_entity.pdbx_description
1 polymer ?
#
loop_
_entity_poly.entity_id
_entity_poly.type
_entity_poly.pdbx_seq_one_letter_code
_entity_poly.pdbx_strand_id
1 'polypeptide(L)'
;MEDDNESGFALNESAMTSTTGVFDLLIKRGAKREYSVPLHAATEAIKEYGDHAPMMKHLLELGFEIDEMDNCVRGPYGRGSPLISAVRYRKVERARFLLENGADPYPKAFWGRSAFDEAQRLHDTEFLELFQEYFPVNKTILDS
;
A
#
# COMPACT_ATOMS: atom_id res chain seq x y z
N MET A 1 26.43 -16.74 1.51
CA MET A 1 25.96 -15.41 1.94
C MET A 1 24.48 -15.63 2.15
N GLU A 2 24.04 -15.81 3.39
CA GLU A 2 22.61 -15.96 3.69
C GLU A 2 21.98 -14.61 3.36
N ASP A 3 21.12 -14.60 2.35
CA ASP A 3 20.26 -13.45 2.07
C ASP A 3 19.38 -13.27 3.32
N ASP A 4 19.70 -12.28 4.14
CA ASP A 4 18.95 -11.93 5.35
C ASP A 4 17.61 -11.28 4.97
N ASN A 5 16.75 -12.10 4.37
CA ASN A 5 15.39 -11.79 4.00
C ASN A 5 14.49 -11.74 5.25
N GLU A 6 14.96 -12.27 6.38
CA GLU A 6 14.26 -12.26 7.67
C GLU A 6 14.12 -10.84 8.22
N SER A 7 15.14 -10.00 8.02
CA SER A 7 15.09 -8.57 8.39
C SER A 7 13.97 -7.80 7.69
N GLY A 8 13.76 -8.01 6.38
CA GLY A 8 12.68 -7.36 5.63
C GLY A 8 11.29 -7.83 6.07
N PHE A 9 11.17 -9.13 6.39
CA PHE A 9 9.94 -9.71 6.93
C PHE A 9 9.59 -9.14 8.31
N ALA A 10 10.59 -8.94 9.18
CA ALA A 10 10.38 -8.33 10.49
C ALA A 10 9.85 -6.89 10.39
N LEU A 11 10.31 -6.11 9.41
CA LEU A 11 9.77 -4.78 9.15
C LEU A 11 8.30 -4.85 8.72
N ASN A 12 7.94 -5.76 7.81
CA ASN A 12 6.56 -5.96 7.38
C ASN A 12 5.64 -6.33 8.55
N GLU A 13 6.04 -7.30 9.37
CA GLU A 13 5.29 -7.74 10.55
C GLU A 13 5.11 -6.60 11.57
N SER A 14 6.16 -5.83 11.82
CA SER A 14 6.07 -4.69 12.74
C SER A 14 5.14 -3.58 12.21
N ALA A 15 5.16 -3.30 10.89
CA ALA A 15 4.25 -2.35 10.26
C ALA A 15 2.79 -2.83 10.29
N MET A 16 2.56 -4.15 10.23
CA MET A 16 1.22 -4.73 10.27
C MET A 16 0.64 -4.83 11.69
N THR A 17 1.48 -4.99 12.71
CA THR A 17 1.01 -5.44 14.04
C THR A 17 1.42 -4.57 15.22
N SER A 18 2.40 -3.69 15.06
CA SER A 18 3.10 -3.00 16.16
C SER A 18 3.06 -1.47 16.03
N THR A 19 3.73 -0.77 16.94
CA THR A 19 3.82 0.71 16.96
C THR A 19 5.03 1.22 16.16
N THR A 20 5.00 2.51 15.79
CA THR A 20 6.12 3.19 15.11
C THR A 20 7.43 3.08 15.90
N GLY A 21 7.38 3.12 17.24
CA GLY A 21 8.57 2.95 18.08
C GLY A 21 9.22 1.57 17.98
N VAL A 22 8.44 0.49 17.78
CA VAL A 22 8.99 -0.85 17.53
C VAL A 22 9.63 -0.90 16.14
N PHE A 23 8.96 -0.32 15.14
CA PHE A 23 9.48 -0.21 13.78
C PHE A 23 10.84 0.53 13.75
N ASP A 24 10.91 1.68 14.42
CA ASP A 24 12.13 2.48 14.54
C ASP A 24 13.27 1.74 15.25
N LEU A 25 12.93 0.96 16.28
CA LEU A 25 13.91 0.14 16.97
C LEU A 25 14.51 -0.91 16.03
N LEU A 26 13.71 -1.55 15.18
CA LEU A 26 14.21 -2.53 14.21
C LEU A 26 15.15 -1.87 13.20
N ILE A 27 14.76 -0.74 12.61
CA ILE A 27 15.61 0.04 11.70
C ILE A 27 16.92 0.44 12.41
N LYS A 28 16.86 0.95 13.64
CA LYS A 28 18.03 1.34 14.44
C LYS A 28 18.97 0.17 14.74
N ARG A 29 18.44 -1.05 14.84
CA ARG A 29 19.24 -2.28 15.05
C ARG A 29 19.82 -2.86 13.76
N GLY A 30 19.60 -2.19 12.62
CA GLY A 30 20.18 -2.57 11.33
C GLY A 30 19.26 -3.44 10.49
N ALA A 31 17.96 -3.50 10.77
CA ALA A 31 17.01 -4.17 9.90
C ALA A 31 17.07 -3.54 8.50
N LYS A 32 17.32 -4.38 7.49
CA LYS A 32 17.43 -3.95 6.11
C LYS A 32 16.05 -3.73 5.51
N ARG A 33 15.91 -2.68 4.68
CA ARG A 33 14.69 -2.37 3.93
C ARG A 33 14.55 -3.23 2.66
N GLU A 34 15.60 -3.95 2.28
CA GLU A 34 15.59 -4.86 1.14
C GLU A 34 14.48 -5.91 1.31
N TYR A 35 13.70 -6.13 0.25
CA TYR A 35 12.55 -7.06 0.25
C TYR A 35 11.47 -6.77 1.30
N SER A 36 11.46 -5.57 1.88
CA SER A 36 10.37 -5.11 2.74
C SER A 36 9.33 -4.33 1.93
N VAL A 37 8.06 -4.51 2.27
CA VAL A 37 6.90 -3.81 1.72
C VAL A 37 6.00 -3.34 2.89
N PRO A 38 6.55 -2.56 3.84
CA PRO A 38 5.87 -2.27 5.10
C PRO A 38 4.62 -1.42 4.90
N LEU A 39 4.57 -0.59 3.84
CA LEU A 39 3.38 0.18 3.52
C LEU A 39 2.22 -0.72 3.08
N HIS A 40 2.48 -1.76 2.29
CA HIS A 40 1.48 -2.80 1.99
C HIS A 40 1.05 -3.50 3.26
N ALA A 41 1.99 -3.92 4.11
CA ALA A 41 1.70 -4.64 5.34
C ALA A 41 0.81 -3.82 6.32
N ALA A 42 1.13 -2.54 6.51
CA ALA A 42 0.30 -1.60 7.29
C ALA A 42 -1.08 -1.40 6.66
N THR A 43 -1.14 -1.39 5.32
CA THR A 43 -2.41 -1.27 4.58
C THR A 43 -3.27 -2.52 4.71
N GLU A 44 -2.70 -3.71 4.76
CA GLU A 44 -3.42 -5.00 4.81
C GLU A 44 -3.87 -5.42 6.21
N ALA A 45 -3.28 -4.85 7.25
CA ALA A 45 -3.47 -5.28 8.63
C ALA A 45 -4.94 -5.55 9.01
N ILE A 46 -5.18 -6.73 9.57
CA ILE A 46 -6.53 -7.23 9.93
C ILE A 46 -7.08 -6.49 11.15
N LYS A 47 -6.21 -6.02 12.04
CA LYS A 47 -6.60 -5.30 13.24
C LYS A 47 -7.13 -3.92 12.85
N GLU A 48 -8.42 -3.68 13.07
CA GLU A 48 -9.00 -2.33 12.95
C GLU A 48 -8.62 -1.45 14.15
N TYR A 49 -8.38 -2.08 15.30
CA TYR A 49 -7.94 -1.40 16.52
C TYR A 49 -6.41 -1.29 16.53
N GLY A 50 -5.91 -0.08 16.37
CA GLY A 50 -4.48 0.24 16.34
C GLY A 50 -4.19 1.36 15.35
N ASP A 51 -3.15 2.13 15.66
CA ASP A 51 -2.74 3.35 14.96
C ASP A 51 -2.08 3.05 13.59
N HIS A 52 -2.84 2.50 12.64
CA HIS A 52 -2.35 2.23 11.29
C HIS A 52 -2.13 3.51 10.51
N ALA A 53 -3.00 4.52 10.65
CA ALA A 53 -2.78 5.81 10.00
C ALA A 53 -1.47 6.48 10.47
N PRO A 54 -1.16 6.52 11.79
CA PRO A 54 0.18 6.92 12.25
C PRO A 54 1.32 6.07 11.70
N MET A 55 1.18 4.74 11.62
CA MET A 55 2.21 3.90 11.00
C MET A 55 2.41 4.22 9.51
N MET A 56 1.34 4.28 8.72
CA MET A 56 1.40 4.61 7.29
C MET A 56 2.02 5.99 7.06
N LYS A 57 1.63 6.99 7.84
CA LYS A 57 2.24 8.32 7.80
C LYS A 57 3.74 8.27 8.10
N HIS A 58 4.11 7.57 9.17
CA HIS A 58 5.51 7.40 9.58
C HIS A 58 6.34 6.73 8.49
N LEU A 59 5.80 5.72 7.80
CA LEU A 59 6.48 5.07 6.69
C LEU A 59 6.74 6.05 5.52
N LEU A 60 5.78 6.89 5.17
CA LEU A 60 5.99 7.92 4.14
C LEU A 60 7.07 8.93 4.58
N GLU A 61 7.07 9.34 5.86
CA GLU A 61 8.11 10.24 6.42
C GLU A 61 9.52 9.60 6.42
N LEU A 62 9.61 8.27 6.55
CA LEU A 62 10.85 7.51 6.42
C LEU A 62 11.31 7.29 4.96
N GLY A 63 10.53 7.76 3.99
CA GLY A 63 10.83 7.70 2.56
C GLY A 63 10.42 6.38 1.89
N PHE A 64 9.43 5.66 2.41
CA PHE A 64 8.80 4.57 1.65
C PHE A 64 7.91 5.16 0.55
N GLU A 65 7.98 4.60 -0.65
CA GLU A 65 7.27 5.13 -1.83
C GLU A 65 5.77 4.78 -1.76
N ILE A 66 4.91 5.78 -2.03
CA ILE A 66 3.44 5.64 -1.91
C ILE A 66 2.86 4.60 -2.89
N ASP A 67 3.45 4.50 -4.09
CA ASP A 67 3.04 3.59 -5.17
C ASP A 67 4.02 2.42 -5.35
N GLU A 68 4.81 2.10 -4.32
CA GLU A 68 5.78 1.00 -4.40
C GLU A 68 5.11 -0.31 -4.86
N MET A 69 5.63 -0.92 -5.92
CA MET A 69 5.07 -2.16 -6.44
C MET A 69 5.74 -3.37 -5.77
N ASP A 70 4.97 -4.13 -5.01
CA ASP A 70 5.41 -5.44 -4.53
C ASP A 70 5.44 -6.42 -5.70
N ASN A 71 6.65 -6.66 -6.20
CA ASN A 71 6.95 -7.62 -7.27
C ASN A 71 7.57 -8.92 -6.73
N CYS A 72 7.59 -9.13 -5.41
CA CYS A 72 8.24 -10.30 -4.81
C CYS A 72 7.54 -11.60 -5.20
N VAL A 73 6.22 -11.57 -5.34
CA VAL A 73 5.42 -12.72 -5.79
C VAL A 73 4.93 -12.47 -7.21
N ARG A 74 5.40 -13.28 -8.17
CA ARG A 74 4.87 -13.30 -9.54
C ARG A 74 3.64 -14.22 -9.62
N GLY A 75 2.49 -13.67 -9.98
CA GLY A 75 1.19 -14.30 -10.16
C GLY A 75 0.02 -13.41 -9.69
N PRO A 76 -1.23 -13.85 -9.79
CA PRO A 76 -2.40 -13.11 -9.27
C PRO A 76 -2.40 -12.92 -7.74
N TYR A 77 -1.38 -13.46 -7.05
CA TYR A 77 -1.20 -13.41 -5.61
C TYR A 77 -0.24 -12.30 -5.14
N GLY A 78 0.47 -11.61 -6.05
CA GLY A 78 1.28 -10.45 -5.66
C GLY A 78 0.42 -9.32 -5.07
N ARG A 79 1.00 -8.40 -4.30
CA ARG A 79 0.23 -7.30 -3.67
C ARG A 79 -0.01 -6.13 -4.63
N GLY A 80 0.99 -5.80 -5.45
CA GLY A 80 0.91 -4.68 -6.38
C GLY A 80 1.30 -3.39 -5.67
N SER A 81 0.61 -2.27 -5.91
CA SER A 81 0.77 -1.07 -5.10
C SER A 81 0.04 -1.21 -3.75
N PRO A 82 0.37 -0.39 -2.73
CA PRO A 82 -0.39 -0.37 -1.48
C PRO A 82 -1.88 -0.11 -1.71
N LEU A 83 -2.22 0.70 -2.70
CA LEU A 83 -3.61 1.01 -3.04
C LEU A 83 -4.35 -0.21 -3.62
N ILE A 84 -3.68 -1.06 -4.41
CA ILE A 84 -4.26 -2.35 -4.85
C ILE A 84 -4.56 -3.24 -3.64
N SER A 85 -3.64 -3.32 -2.67
CA SER A 85 -3.88 -4.04 -1.42
C SER A 85 -5.07 -3.47 -0.65
N ALA A 86 -5.18 -2.14 -0.52
CA ALA A 86 -6.30 -1.52 0.18
C ALA A 86 -7.66 -1.93 -0.42
N VAL A 87 -7.77 -1.96 -1.76
CA VAL A 87 -8.98 -2.43 -2.46
C VAL A 87 -9.25 -3.90 -2.16
N ARG A 88 -8.25 -4.77 -2.33
CA ARG A 88 -8.41 -6.22 -2.14
C ARG A 88 -8.85 -6.60 -0.73
N TYR A 89 -8.36 -5.89 0.28
CA TYR A 89 -8.68 -6.13 1.68
C TYR A 89 -9.82 -5.23 2.19
N ARG A 90 -10.50 -4.49 1.31
CA ARG A 90 -11.63 -3.59 1.61
C ARG A 90 -11.32 -2.54 2.68
N LYS A 91 -10.14 -1.94 2.64
CA LYS A 91 -9.64 -0.97 3.62
C LYS A 91 -9.85 0.47 3.13
N VAL A 92 -11.10 0.91 3.12
CA VAL A 92 -11.54 2.20 2.53
C VAL A 92 -10.81 3.39 3.15
N GLU A 93 -10.73 3.48 4.48
CA GLU A 93 -10.04 4.59 5.15
C GLU A 93 -8.54 4.63 4.86
N ARG A 94 -7.90 3.46 4.72
CA ARG A 94 -6.48 3.39 4.34
C ARG A 94 -6.28 3.76 2.88
N ALA A 95 -7.22 3.39 2.00
CA ALA A 95 -7.21 3.82 0.62
C ALA A 95 -7.40 5.34 0.49
N ARG A 96 -8.31 5.93 1.26
CA ARG A 96 -8.49 7.38 1.35
C ARG A 96 -7.19 8.06 1.76
N PHE A 97 -6.54 7.58 2.82
CA PHE A 97 -5.23 8.09 3.24
C PHE A 97 -4.19 8.02 2.11
N LEU A 98 -4.10 6.90 1.39
CA LEU A 98 -3.16 6.76 0.28
C LEU A 98 -3.44 7.77 -0.84
N LEU A 99 -4.72 7.95 -1.23
CA LEU A 99 -5.14 8.91 -2.25
C LEU A 99 -4.88 10.36 -1.84
N GLU A 100 -5.14 10.72 -0.57
CA GLU A 100 -4.82 12.04 -0.01
C GLU A 100 -3.32 12.37 -0.06
N ASN A 101 -2.48 11.34 0.01
CA ASN A 101 -1.03 11.46 -0.10
C ASN A 101 -0.49 11.23 -1.53
N GLY A 102 -1.37 11.23 -2.54
CA GLY A 102 -1.00 11.22 -3.95
C GLY A 102 -0.82 9.86 -4.59
N ALA A 103 -1.33 8.77 -3.98
CA ALA A 103 -1.33 7.46 -4.62
C ALA A 103 -2.14 7.46 -5.92
N ASP A 104 -1.58 6.89 -6.99
CA ASP A 104 -2.25 6.78 -8.29
C ASP A 104 -3.03 5.44 -8.40
N PRO A 105 -4.36 5.46 -8.69
CA PRO A 105 -5.16 4.24 -8.83
C PRO A 105 -5.02 3.52 -10.18
N TYR A 106 -4.28 4.08 -11.15
CA TYR A 106 -4.18 3.57 -12.53
C TYR A 106 -2.94 2.71 -12.87
N PRO A 107 -1.78 2.79 -12.18
CA PRO A 107 -0.65 1.92 -12.41
C PRO A 107 -1.01 0.44 -12.25
N LYS A 108 -0.60 -0.36 -13.22
CA LYS A 108 -0.89 -1.79 -13.26
C LYS A 108 0.24 -2.58 -12.61
N ALA A 109 -0.14 -3.51 -11.73
CA ALA A 109 0.78 -4.54 -11.27
C ALA A 109 1.15 -5.47 -12.44
N PHE A 110 2.14 -6.34 -12.25
CA PHE A 110 2.64 -7.20 -13.32
C PHE A 110 1.58 -8.18 -13.90
N TRP A 111 0.48 -8.44 -13.18
CA TRP A 111 -0.66 -9.24 -13.69
C TRP A 111 -1.69 -8.40 -14.47
N GLY A 112 -1.38 -7.14 -14.76
CA GLY A 112 -2.13 -6.30 -15.69
C GLY A 112 -3.36 -5.59 -15.12
N ARG A 113 -3.47 -5.48 -13.79
CA ARG A 113 -4.57 -4.74 -13.13
C ARG A 113 -4.04 -3.64 -12.23
N SER A 114 -4.77 -2.52 -12.21
CA SER A 114 -4.59 -1.43 -11.26
C SER A 114 -5.56 -1.53 -10.06
N ALA A 115 -5.48 -0.57 -9.13
CA ALA A 115 -6.43 -0.50 -8.03
C ALA A 115 -7.85 -0.22 -8.53
N PHE A 116 -7.97 0.65 -9.54
CA PHE A 116 -9.22 0.93 -10.24
C PHE A 116 -9.80 -0.31 -10.94
N ASP A 117 -8.98 -1.05 -11.70
CA ASP A 117 -9.41 -2.29 -12.36
C ASP A 117 -9.92 -3.33 -11.34
N GLU A 118 -9.26 -3.42 -10.19
CA GLU A 118 -9.63 -4.36 -9.14
C GLU A 118 -10.94 -3.99 -8.46
N ALA A 119 -11.20 -2.69 -8.20
CA ALA A 119 -12.48 -2.22 -7.67
C ALA A 119 -13.64 -2.47 -8.66
N GLN A 120 -13.41 -2.26 -9.96
CA GLN A 120 -14.39 -2.59 -10.99
C GLN A 120 -14.72 -4.08 -11.01
N ARG A 121 -13.70 -4.94 -10.97
CA ARG A 121 -13.86 -6.39 -10.96
C ARG A 121 -14.62 -6.90 -9.74
N LEU A 122 -14.42 -6.26 -8.60
CA LEU A 122 -15.11 -6.59 -7.35
C LEU A 122 -16.51 -5.96 -7.25
N HIS A 123 -16.90 -5.11 -8.21
CA HIS A 123 -18.10 -4.28 -8.16
C HIS A 123 -18.18 -3.45 -6.87
N ASP A 124 -17.04 -2.96 -6.41
CA ASP A 124 -16.95 -2.22 -5.15
C ASP A 124 -17.26 -0.74 -5.36
N THR A 125 -18.55 -0.40 -5.26
CA THR A 125 -19.05 0.96 -5.53
C THR A 125 -18.42 2.01 -4.61
N GLU A 126 -18.14 1.65 -3.36
CA GLU A 126 -17.52 2.55 -2.39
C GLU A 126 -16.11 2.98 -2.84
N PHE A 127 -15.31 2.03 -3.33
CA PHE A 127 -14.00 2.35 -3.91
C PHE A 127 -14.09 3.11 -5.23
N LEU A 128 -15.06 2.79 -6.08
CA LEU A 128 -15.25 3.51 -7.34
C LEU A 128 -15.66 4.97 -7.12
N GLU A 129 -16.54 5.22 -6.15
CA GLU A 129 -16.93 6.57 -5.71
C GLU A 129 -15.72 7.30 -5.11
N LEU A 130 -14.95 6.62 -4.26
CA LEU A 130 -13.71 7.17 -3.71
C LEU A 130 -12.72 7.55 -4.82
N PHE A 131 -12.50 6.70 -5.82
CA PHE A 131 -11.61 7.05 -6.94
C PHE A 131 -12.15 8.22 -7.76
N GLN A 132 -13.46 8.30 -7.98
CA GLN A 132 -14.07 9.43 -8.69
C GLN A 132 -13.95 10.75 -7.90
N GLU A 133 -13.94 10.71 -6.58
CA GLU A 133 -13.72 11.87 -5.71
C GLU A 133 -12.33 12.50 -5.94
N TYR A 134 -11.28 11.67 -6.00
CA TYR A 134 -9.89 12.12 -6.15
C TYR A 134 -9.45 12.26 -7.62
N PHE A 135 -10.05 11.48 -8.53
CA PHE A 135 -9.76 11.44 -9.96
C PHE A 135 -11.05 11.53 -10.78
N PRO A 136 -11.73 12.70 -10.78
CA PRO A 136 -12.96 12.84 -11.53
C PRO A 136 -12.69 12.67 -13.02
N VAL A 137 -13.44 11.79 -13.68
CA VAL A 137 -13.40 11.59 -15.14
C VAL A 137 -13.85 12.89 -15.85
N ASN A 138 -12.94 13.87 -16.00
CA ASN A 138 -12.79 14.90 -17.05
C ASN A 138 -12.20 16.23 -16.55
N LYS A 139 -10.92 16.47 -16.90
CA LYS A 139 -10.52 17.65 -17.69
C LYS A 139 -9.17 17.36 -18.34
N THR A 140 -9.11 17.49 -19.67
CA THR A 140 -7.93 17.39 -20.58
C THR A 140 -7.85 16.14 -21.45
N ILE A 141 -8.89 15.82 -22.23
CA ILE A 141 -8.77 15.48 -23.67
C ILE A 141 -10.08 15.90 -24.37
N LEU A 142 -10.34 17.20 -24.46
CA LEU A 142 -11.32 17.76 -25.44
C LEU A 142 -11.01 19.20 -25.88
N ASP A 143 -9.91 19.82 -25.46
CA ASP A 143 -9.45 21.09 -26.00
C ASP A 143 -7.94 20.98 -26.33
N SER A 144 -7.62 20.54 -27.55
CA SER A 144 -6.40 20.83 -28.32
C SER A 144 -6.50 20.18 -29.70
#